data_AF-A0A965GSZ6-F1
#
_entry.id   AF-A0A965GSZ6-F1
#
_cell.length_a   1.000
_cell.length_b   1.000
_cell.length_c   1.000
_cell.angle_alpha   90.00
_cell.angle_beta   90.00
_cell.angle_gamma   90.00
#
_symmetry.space_group_name_H-M   'P 1'
#
loop_
_entity.id
_entity.type
_entity.pdbx_description
1 polymer ?
#
loop_
_entity_poly.entity_id
_entity_poly.type
_entity_poly.pdbx_seq_one_letter_code
_entity_poly.pdbx_strand_id
1 'polypeptide(L)'
;SDAKSQAKNSERHDVGDIWEETDSDGNTYIVEQREGFRIRKTKNSDIFQSIRDELQSFPNCRKDVCTCVGTHRLDQKMRKIHGMCFDCVIEMEHELKKAGKYDEYERNKIRENALSWLRDAERDVAMLKQAYTQAQEFVSNSEGRVEHWTSKMTADEFENTIQKQFDEFKIKFLANLNKKQKQDENN
;
A
#
# COMPACT_ATOMS: atom_id res chain seq x y z
N SER A 1 -40.49 4.20 -4.44
CA SER A 1 -41.62 5.09 -4.80
C SER A 1 -41.25 6.49 -4.38
N ASP A 2 -41.26 7.44 -5.32
CA ASP A 2 -40.79 8.82 -5.11
C ASP A 2 -41.59 9.58 -4.04
N ALA A 3 -42.83 9.17 -3.80
CA ALA A 3 -43.66 9.69 -2.72
C ALA A 3 -43.10 9.38 -1.32
N LYS A 4 -42.41 8.23 -1.12
CA LYS A 4 -41.81 7.87 0.18
C LYS A 4 -40.49 8.62 0.43
N SER A 5 -39.72 8.92 -0.61
CA SER A 5 -38.50 9.74 -0.48
C SER A 5 -38.85 11.23 -0.27
N GLN A 6 -39.88 11.75 -0.95
CA GLN A 6 -40.38 13.11 -0.73
C GLN A 6 -40.94 13.33 0.68
N ALA A 7 -41.67 12.35 1.24
CA ALA A 7 -42.18 12.43 2.61
C ALA A 7 -41.04 12.49 3.65
N LYS A 8 -40.01 11.66 3.51
CA LYS A 8 -38.82 11.69 4.40
C LYS A 8 -38.03 13.01 4.29
N ASN A 9 -37.92 13.59 3.10
CA ASN A 9 -37.22 14.87 2.91
C ASN A 9 -37.92 16.08 3.59
N SER A 10 -39.23 15.96 3.85
CA SER A 10 -40.07 17.00 4.45
C SER A 10 -40.12 16.99 5.98
N GLU A 11 -39.44 16.04 6.63
CA GLU A 11 -39.31 16.01 8.09
C GLU A 11 -38.49 17.20 8.58
N ARG A 12 -38.96 17.83 9.68
CA ARG A 12 -38.27 18.94 10.32
C ARG A 12 -37.24 18.36 11.28
N HIS A 13 -35.98 18.65 11.01
CA HIS A 13 -34.85 18.26 11.84
C HIS A 13 -34.30 19.50 12.55
N ASP A 14 -33.92 19.32 13.81
CA ASP A 14 -33.27 20.35 14.60
C ASP A 14 -31.78 20.44 14.25
N VAL A 15 -31.16 21.58 14.59
CA VAL A 15 -29.73 21.78 14.33
C VAL A 15 -28.93 20.80 15.19
N GLY A 16 -28.17 19.92 14.54
CA GLY A 16 -27.40 18.84 15.15
C GLY A 16 -27.91 17.42 14.87
N ASP A 17 -29.11 17.27 14.29
CA ASP A 17 -29.68 15.96 13.97
C ASP A 17 -28.90 15.24 12.87
N ILE A 18 -28.72 13.93 13.03
CA ILE A 18 -28.05 13.03 12.08
C ILE A 18 -28.98 11.86 11.74
N TRP A 19 -29.30 11.66 10.46
CA TRP A 19 -30.17 10.56 10.01
C TRP A 19 -29.69 9.90 8.70
N GLU A 20 -30.18 8.68 8.43
CA GLU A 20 -29.90 7.96 7.18
C GLU A 20 -30.98 8.23 6.12
N GLU A 21 -30.59 8.78 4.96
CA GLU A 21 -31.43 8.89 3.76
C GLU A 21 -31.02 7.82 2.75
N THR A 22 -32.00 7.19 2.11
CA THR A 22 -31.75 6.30 0.97
C THR A 22 -32.35 6.92 -0.28
N ASP A 23 -31.55 7.07 -1.32
CA ASP A 23 -31.99 7.61 -2.60
C ASP A 23 -32.88 6.62 -3.37
N SER A 24 -33.54 7.08 -4.43
CA SER A 24 -34.33 6.22 -5.33
C SER A 24 -33.52 5.05 -5.90
N ASP A 25 -32.21 5.25 -6.04
CA ASP A 25 -31.27 4.29 -6.61
C ASP A 25 -30.68 3.32 -5.57
N GLY A 26 -31.13 3.39 -4.31
CA GLY A 26 -30.72 2.48 -3.24
C GLY A 26 -29.43 2.89 -2.50
N ASN A 27 -28.83 4.03 -2.85
CA ASN A 27 -27.65 4.55 -2.17
C ASN A 27 -28.00 5.17 -0.81
N THR A 28 -27.31 4.77 0.25
CA THR A 28 -27.51 5.29 1.61
C THR A 28 -26.54 6.41 1.96
N TYR A 29 -27.07 7.52 2.46
CA TYR A 29 -26.33 8.69 2.91
C TYR A 29 -26.65 9.00 4.37
N ILE A 30 -25.68 9.51 5.11
CA ILE A 30 -25.84 10.08 6.44
C ILE A 30 -25.96 11.60 6.25
N VAL A 31 -27.08 12.18 6.66
CA VAL A 31 -27.34 13.62 6.56
C VAL A 31 -27.26 14.24 7.94
N GLU A 32 -26.54 15.37 8.05
CA GLU A 32 -26.38 16.17 9.26
C GLU A 32 -26.99 17.55 9.03
N GLN A 33 -27.95 17.95 9.87
CA GLN A 33 -28.56 19.29 9.83
C GLN A 33 -27.68 20.29 10.59
N ARG A 34 -27.10 21.26 9.87
CA ARG A 34 -26.35 22.38 10.47
C ARG A 34 -27.15 23.67 10.41
N GLU A 35 -26.64 24.71 11.07
CA GLU A 35 -27.24 26.03 11.05
C GLU A 35 -27.24 26.58 9.61
N GLY A 36 -28.42 26.63 8.99
CA GLY A 36 -28.65 27.17 7.64
C GLY A 36 -28.43 26.22 6.47
N PHE A 37 -27.88 25.01 6.65
CA PHE A 37 -27.65 24.05 5.56
C PHE A 37 -27.60 22.59 6.03
N ARG A 38 -27.78 21.65 5.10
CA ARG A 38 -27.66 20.19 5.33
C ARG A 38 -26.37 19.68 4.71
N ILE A 39 -25.60 18.87 5.44
CA ILE A 39 -24.45 18.14 4.89
C ILE A 39 -24.88 16.71 4.61
N ARG A 40 -24.70 16.26 3.36
CA ARG A 40 -24.90 14.87 2.98
C ARG A 40 -23.54 14.17 2.86
N LYS A 41 -23.33 13.12 3.64
CA LYS A 41 -22.13 12.29 3.63
C LYS A 41 -22.49 10.86 3.22
N THR A 42 -21.57 10.16 2.55
CA THR A 42 -21.74 8.72 2.35
C THR A 42 -21.47 7.98 3.67
N LYS A 43 -22.07 6.80 3.85
CA LYS A 43 -21.91 6.00 5.08
C LYS A 43 -20.45 5.72 5.45
N ASN A 44 -19.61 5.52 4.45
CA ASN A 44 -18.19 5.22 4.64
C ASN A 44 -17.30 6.47 4.62
N SER A 45 -17.87 7.69 4.56
CA SER A 45 -17.09 8.93 4.44
C SER A 45 -16.07 9.11 5.56
N ASP A 46 -16.46 8.84 6.82
CA ASP A 46 -15.57 8.95 7.97
C ASP A 46 -14.46 7.90 7.94
N ILE A 47 -14.77 6.67 7.49
CA ILE A 47 -13.77 5.61 7.28
C ILE A 47 -12.80 6.00 6.18
N PHE A 48 -13.28 6.55 5.07
CA PHE A 48 -12.40 7.04 4.01
C PHE A 48 -11.54 8.21 4.49
N GLN A 49 -12.06 9.05 5.38
CA GLN A 49 -11.29 10.14 5.96
C GLN A 49 -10.18 9.61 6.87
N SER A 50 -10.47 8.66 7.76
CA SER A 50 -9.45 8.05 8.62
C SER A 50 -8.36 7.36 7.82
N ILE A 51 -8.71 6.66 6.73
CA ILE A 51 -7.73 6.05 5.81
C ILE A 51 -6.86 7.13 5.14
N ARG A 52 -7.43 8.24 4.69
CA ARG A 52 -6.64 9.33 4.09
C ARG A 52 -5.68 9.95 5.10
N ASP A 53 -6.16 10.18 6.31
CA ASP A 53 -5.37 10.75 7.39
C ASP A 53 -4.21 9.81 7.76
N GLU A 54 -4.47 8.50 7.86
CA GLU A 54 -3.44 7.48 8.06
C GLU A 54 -2.41 7.47 6.92
N LEU A 55 -2.86 7.47 5.66
CA LEU A 55 -1.98 7.50 4.49
C LEU A 55 -1.16 8.78 4.38
N GLN A 56 -1.64 9.90 4.93
CA GLN A 56 -0.92 11.17 4.96
C GLN A 56 -0.02 11.32 6.18
N SER A 57 -0.30 10.59 7.26
CA SER A 57 0.43 10.68 8.51
C SER A 57 1.89 10.23 8.40
N PHE A 58 2.74 10.83 9.23
CA PHE A 58 4.12 10.42 9.42
C PHE A 58 4.25 9.78 10.82
N PRO A 59 4.09 8.45 10.95
CA PRO A 59 4.00 7.80 12.25
C PRO A 59 5.29 7.94 13.07
N ASN A 60 6.44 8.02 12.41
CA ASN A 60 7.76 8.02 13.03
C ASN A 60 8.38 9.42 13.16
N CYS A 61 7.68 10.47 12.72
CA CYS A 61 8.16 11.84 12.93
C CYS A 61 8.13 12.19 14.42
N ARG A 62 9.10 13.01 14.86
CA ARG A 62 9.12 13.65 16.16
C ARG A 62 7.93 14.62 16.25
N LYS A 63 6.82 14.20 16.85
CA LYS A 63 5.55 14.95 16.89
C LYS A 63 5.65 16.26 17.70
N ASP A 64 6.63 16.32 18.59
CA ASP A 64 7.02 17.48 19.39
C ASP A 64 7.70 18.59 18.56
N VAL A 65 8.34 18.23 17.44
CA VAL A 65 9.10 19.17 16.60
C VAL A 65 8.49 19.33 15.19
N CYS A 66 7.89 18.28 14.61
CA CYS A 66 7.40 18.26 13.23
C CYS A 66 5.88 18.15 13.14
N THR A 67 5.24 19.21 12.66
CA THR A 67 3.83 19.23 12.22
C THR A 67 3.75 19.16 10.69
N CYS A 68 4.57 18.28 10.10
CA CYS A 68 4.71 18.15 8.66
C CYS A 68 3.47 17.48 8.04
N VAL A 69 2.84 18.17 7.08
CA VAL A 69 1.69 17.65 6.30
C VAL A 69 2.14 16.80 5.10
N GLY A 70 3.44 16.81 4.78
CA GLY A 70 4.02 15.88 3.80
C GLY A 70 3.71 16.18 2.35
N THR A 71 3.51 17.45 2.00
CA THR A 71 3.12 17.86 0.64
C THR A 71 4.29 17.74 -0.34
N HIS A 72 5.53 17.84 0.13
CA HIS A 72 6.71 17.82 -0.74
C HIS A 72 7.04 16.41 -1.25
N ARG A 73 7.58 16.33 -2.49
CA ARG A 73 7.92 15.05 -3.13
C ARG A 73 8.93 14.22 -2.33
N LEU A 74 9.89 14.89 -1.68
CA LEU A 74 10.88 14.20 -0.84
C LEU A 74 10.25 13.61 0.42
N ASP A 75 9.32 14.33 1.05
CA ASP A 75 8.60 13.83 2.22
C ASP A 75 7.77 12.59 1.87
N GLN A 76 7.10 12.60 0.72
CA GLN A 76 6.35 11.43 0.26
C GLN A 76 7.26 10.21 0.04
N LYS A 77 8.48 10.42 -0.46
CA LYS A 77 9.47 9.34 -0.62
C LYS A 77 9.95 8.84 0.74
N MET A 78 10.33 9.74 1.65
CA MET A 78 10.82 9.37 2.97
C MET A 78 9.73 8.78 3.87
N ARG A 79 8.45 9.14 3.66
CA ARG A 79 7.32 8.49 4.33
C ARG A 79 7.26 7.00 4.02
N LYS A 80 7.44 6.63 2.75
CA LYS A 80 7.40 5.22 2.32
C LYS A 80 8.57 4.40 2.85
N ILE A 81 9.74 5.03 3.03
CA ILE A 81 10.97 4.33 3.44
C ILE A 81 11.11 4.30 4.97
N HIS A 82 10.91 5.44 5.63
CA HIS A 82 11.19 5.66 7.05
C HIS A 82 9.94 5.95 7.89
N GLY A 83 8.79 6.26 7.27
CA GLY A 83 7.62 6.77 7.99
C GLY A 83 7.83 8.19 8.56
N MET A 84 8.82 8.92 8.03
CA MET A 84 9.24 10.26 8.48
C MET A 84 9.28 11.25 7.32
N CYS A 85 9.18 12.55 7.61
CA CYS A 85 9.44 13.60 6.65
C CYS A 85 10.94 13.70 6.37
N PHE A 86 11.30 14.42 5.32
CA PHE A 86 12.70 14.55 4.90
C PHE A 86 13.57 15.22 5.96
N ASP A 87 13.08 16.26 6.63
CA ASP A 87 13.84 16.98 7.66
C ASP A 87 14.13 16.09 8.89
N CYS A 88 13.13 15.33 9.37
CA CYS A 88 13.33 14.38 10.46
C CYS A 88 14.35 13.28 10.10
N VAL A 89 14.37 12.83 8.84
CA VAL A 89 15.37 11.86 8.38
C VAL A 89 16.78 12.46 8.43
N ILE A 90 16.95 13.71 7.97
CA ILE A 90 18.23 14.41 8.01
C ILE A 90 18.75 14.53 9.45
N GLU A 91 17.89 14.91 10.40
CA GLU A 91 18.26 15.02 11.81
C GLU A 91 18.70 13.67 12.40
N MET A 92 17.93 12.61 12.13
CA MET A 92 18.30 11.25 12.55
C MET A 92 19.65 10.83 11.95
N GLU A 93 19.86 11.04 10.64
CA GLU A 93 21.12 10.72 9.98
C GLU A 93 22.30 11.53 10.53
N HIS A 94 22.06 12.80 10.87
CA HIS A 94 23.06 13.67 11.49
C HIS A 94 23.45 13.19 12.89
N GLU A 95 22.47 12.78 13.70
CA GLU A 95 22.73 12.17 15.02
C GLU A 95 23.52 10.86 14.89
N LEU A 96 23.20 10.02 13.90
CA LEU A 96 23.95 8.79 13.61
C LEU A 96 25.39 9.07 13.16
N LYS A 97 25.59 10.12 12.35
CA LYS A 97 26.94 10.57 11.93
C LYS A 97 27.76 11.04 13.10
N LYS A 98 27.18 11.85 14.00
CA LYS A 98 27.85 12.28 15.24
C LYS A 98 28.23 11.11 16.13
N ALA A 99 27.39 10.08 16.18
CA ALA A 99 27.66 8.86 16.94
C ALA A 99 28.63 7.88 16.25
N GLY A 100 29.07 8.16 15.01
CA GLY A 100 29.92 7.26 14.22
C GLY A 100 29.24 5.97 13.76
N LYS A 101 27.91 5.89 13.83
CA LYS A 101 27.12 4.68 13.48
C LYS A 101 26.46 4.76 12.10
N TYR A 102 26.77 5.80 11.34
CA TYR A 102 26.16 6.02 10.03
C TYR A 102 26.48 4.92 9.02
N ASP A 103 27.72 4.45 8.99
CA ASP A 103 28.16 3.42 8.04
C ASP A 103 27.46 2.07 8.31
N GLU A 104 27.24 1.72 9.57
CA GLU A 104 26.43 0.55 9.96
C GLU A 104 24.98 0.71 9.51
N TYR A 105 24.40 1.89 9.73
CA TYR A 105 23.03 2.21 9.29
C TYR A 105 22.87 2.10 7.77
N GLU A 106 23.79 2.66 6.99
CA GLU A 106 23.76 2.61 5.53
C GLU A 106 23.84 1.16 5.03
N ARG A 107 24.77 0.37 5.58
CA ARG A 107 24.91 -1.05 5.25
C ARG A 107 23.65 -1.84 5.54
N ASN A 108 23.02 -1.60 6.69
CA ASN A 108 21.77 -2.24 7.06
C ASN A 108 20.64 -1.84 6.10
N LYS A 109 20.56 -0.57 5.69
CA LYS A 109 19.55 -0.12 4.72
C LYS A 109 19.72 -0.74 3.33
N ILE A 110 20.95 -0.86 2.84
CA ILE A 110 21.24 -1.52 1.57
C ILE A 110 20.85 -3.01 1.65
N ARG A 111 21.17 -3.68 2.76
CA ARG A 111 20.78 -5.08 2.99
C ARG A 111 19.27 -5.26 3.02
N GLU A 112 18.55 -4.42 3.77
CA GLU A 112 17.09 -4.45 3.85
C GLU A 112 16.44 -4.30 2.46
N ASN A 113 16.96 -3.37 1.64
CA ASN A 113 16.52 -3.19 0.27
C ASN A 113 16.76 -4.44 -0.57
N ALA A 114 17.97 -5.00 -0.53
CA ALA A 114 18.32 -6.22 -1.26
C ALA A 114 17.42 -7.42 -0.86
N LEU A 115 17.10 -7.56 0.43
CA LEU A 115 16.17 -8.58 0.93
C LEU A 115 14.73 -8.30 0.49
N SER A 116 14.29 -7.04 0.46
CA SER A 116 12.97 -6.68 -0.06
C SER A 116 12.82 -7.05 -1.52
N TRP A 117 13.82 -6.71 -2.34
CA TRP A 117 13.85 -7.08 -3.75
C TRP A 117 13.77 -8.60 -3.95
N LEU A 118 14.48 -9.38 -3.13
CA LEU A 118 14.42 -10.85 -3.19
C LEU A 118 13.00 -11.38 -2.89
N ARG A 119 12.28 -10.79 -1.93
CA ARG A 119 10.89 -11.17 -1.62
C ARG A 119 9.94 -10.83 -2.76
N ASP A 120 10.14 -9.69 -3.43
CA ASP A 120 9.35 -9.34 -4.60
C ASP A 120 9.63 -10.30 -5.76
N ALA A 121 10.89 -10.66 -5.99
CA ALA A 121 11.26 -11.67 -6.98
C ALA A 121 10.64 -13.06 -6.68
N GLU A 122 10.57 -13.47 -5.40
CA GLU A 122 9.85 -14.69 -5.00
C GLU A 122 8.36 -14.63 -5.35
N ARG A 123 7.73 -13.48 -5.11
CA ARG A 123 6.33 -13.25 -5.47
C ARG A 123 6.13 -13.31 -6.99
N ASP A 124 7.05 -12.72 -7.75
CA ASP A 124 7.00 -12.72 -9.20
C ASP A 124 7.15 -14.15 -9.76
N VAL A 125 8.06 -14.96 -9.21
CA VAL A 125 8.19 -16.38 -9.59
C VAL A 125 6.92 -17.16 -9.26
N ALA A 126 6.29 -16.91 -8.11
CA ALA A 126 5.01 -17.54 -7.78
C ALA A 126 3.89 -17.14 -8.74
N MET A 127 3.84 -15.87 -9.15
CA MET A 127 2.90 -15.38 -10.18
C MET A 127 3.19 -16.00 -11.54
N LEU A 128 4.46 -16.12 -11.93
CA LEU A 128 4.88 -16.81 -13.16
C LEU A 128 4.45 -18.27 -13.14
N LYS A 129 4.60 -18.97 -12.01
CA LYS A 129 4.12 -20.36 -11.87
C LYS A 129 2.62 -20.43 -12.19
N GLN A 130 1.81 -19.56 -11.60
CA GLN A 130 0.37 -19.52 -11.88
C GLN A 130 0.09 -19.22 -13.35
N ALA A 131 0.71 -18.19 -13.92
CA ALA A 131 0.49 -17.76 -15.29
C ALA A 131 0.90 -18.79 -16.35
N TYR A 132 1.92 -19.59 -16.09
CA TYR A 132 2.44 -20.56 -17.06
C TYR A 132 1.79 -21.94 -16.95
N THR A 133 1.36 -22.33 -15.75
CA THR A 133 0.84 -23.68 -15.47
C THR A 133 -0.69 -23.75 -15.47
N GLN A 134 -1.38 -22.64 -15.21
CA GLN A 134 -2.84 -22.58 -15.24
C GLN A 134 -3.32 -22.23 -16.65
N ALA A 135 -4.33 -22.96 -17.13
CA ALA A 135 -5.07 -22.57 -18.31
C ALA A 135 -5.80 -21.25 -18.01
N GLN A 136 -5.72 -20.28 -18.92
CA GLN A 136 -6.39 -19.00 -18.75
C GLN A 136 -7.67 -18.97 -19.57
N GLU A 137 -8.77 -18.60 -18.93
CA GLU A 137 -10.05 -18.37 -19.59
C GLU A 137 -10.29 -16.86 -19.64
N PHE A 138 -10.48 -16.33 -20.84
CA PHE A 138 -10.71 -14.91 -21.08
C PHE A 138 -12.05 -14.69 -21.76
N VAL A 139 -12.87 -13.79 -21.23
CA VAL A 139 -14.12 -13.39 -21.88
C VAL A 139 -13.80 -12.28 -22.87
N SER A 140 -13.80 -12.59 -24.17
CA SER A 140 -13.27 -11.69 -25.18
C SER A 140 -14.24 -10.60 -25.65
N ASN A 141 -15.56 -10.77 -25.47
CA ASN A 141 -16.59 -9.86 -26.02
C ASN A 141 -17.77 -9.61 -25.08
N SER A 142 -18.57 -8.57 -25.36
CA SER A 142 -19.83 -8.24 -24.66
C SER A 142 -20.93 -9.31 -24.77
N GLU A 143 -20.77 -10.28 -25.68
CA GLU A 143 -21.64 -11.45 -25.85
C GLU A 143 -21.24 -12.64 -24.95
N GLY A 144 -20.17 -12.53 -24.16
CA GLY A 144 -19.79 -13.57 -23.20
C GLY A 144 -19.07 -14.78 -23.80
N ARG A 145 -18.47 -14.68 -25.00
CA ARG A 145 -17.63 -15.76 -25.55
C ARG A 145 -16.36 -15.92 -24.71
N VAL A 146 -16.08 -17.15 -24.31
CA VAL A 146 -14.91 -17.53 -23.51
C VAL A 146 -13.84 -18.16 -24.41
N GLU A 147 -12.67 -17.53 -24.45
CA GLU A 147 -11.46 -18.09 -25.07
C GLU A 147 -10.67 -18.86 -24.03
N HIS A 148 -10.32 -20.10 -24.37
CA HIS A 148 -9.50 -20.96 -23.52
C HIS A 148 -8.07 -20.97 -24.05
N TRP A 149 -7.14 -20.41 -23.28
CA TRP A 149 -5.72 -20.43 -23.57
C TRP A 149 -5.07 -21.57 -22.80
N THR A 150 -4.54 -22.56 -23.53
CA THR A 150 -3.84 -23.72 -22.96
C THR A 150 -2.59 -23.29 -22.20
N SER A 151 -2.28 -23.98 -21.11
CA SER A 151 -1.04 -23.76 -20.34
C SER A 151 0.20 -23.89 -21.21
N LYS A 152 1.21 -23.04 -20.96
CA LYS A 152 2.44 -22.98 -21.77
C LYS A 152 3.45 -24.05 -21.38
N MET A 153 3.38 -24.55 -20.16
CA MET A 153 4.21 -25.65 -19.66
C MET A 153 3.50 -26.38 -18.52
N THR A 154 3.98 -27.59 -18.22
CA THR A 154 3.52 -28.34 -17.05
C THR A 154 4.10 -27.77 -15.75
N ALA A 155 3.43 -28.01 -14.62
CA ALA A 155 3.93 -27.60 -13.31
C ALA A 155 5.30 -28.23 -12.98
N ASP A 156 5.49 -29.49 -13.36
CA ASP A 156 6.75 -30.22 -13.14
C ASP A 156 7.90 -29.64 -13.97
N GLU A 157 7.66 -29.21 -15.21
CA GLU A 157 8.66 -28.53 -16.02
C GLU A 157 9.05 -27.17 -15.43
N PHE A 158 8.08 -26.39 -14.95
CA PHE A 158 8.34 -25.11 -14.30
C PHE A 158 9.19 -25.30 -13.03
N GLU A 159 8.84 -26.28 -12.20
CA GLU A 159 9.57 -26.58 -10.97
C GLU A 159 11.00 -27.03 -11.26
N ASN A 160 11.19 -27.89 -12.26
CA ASN A 160 12.50 -28.42 -12.60
C ASN A 160 13.42 -27.42 -13.31
N THR A 161 12.88 -26.33 -13.88
CA THR A 161 13.65 -25.32 -14.59
C THR A 161 13.72 -24.02 -13.81
N ILE A 162 12.63 -23.26 -13.81
CA ILE A 162 12.57 -21.89 -13.31
C ILE A 162 12.71 -21.86 -11.79
N GLN A 163 12.00 -22.72 -11.07
CA GLN A 163 12.06 -22.73 -9.61
C GLN A 163 13.45 -23.13 -9.11
N LYS A 164 14.03 -24.21 -9.65
CA LYS A 164 15.40 -24.63 -9.30
C LYS A 164 16.44 -23.56 -9.60
N GLN A 165 16.40 -22.94 -10.78
CA GLN A 165 17.32 -21.85 -11.13
C GLN A 165 17.18 -20.66 -10.19
N PHE A 166 15.95 -20.32 -9.80
CA PHE A 166 15.69 -19.25 -8.85
C PHE A 166 16.20 -19.59 -7.44
N ASP A 167 16.02 -20.82 -6.97
CA ASP A 167 16.50 -21.26 -5.65
C ASP A 167 18.04 -21.22 -5.59
N GLU A 168 18.72 -21.67 -6.65
CA GLU A 168 20.17 -21.54 -6.76
C GLU A 168 20.63 -20.08 -6.75
N PHE A 169 19.93 -19.22 -7.51
CA PHE A 169 20.19 -17.79 -7.52
C PHE A 169 20.02 -17.19 -6.12
N LYS A 170 18.94 -17.53 -5.41
CA LYS A 170 18.66 -17.07 -4.06
C LYS A 170 19.78 -17.45 -3.08
N ILE A 171 20.26 -18.69 -3.13
CA ILE A 171 21.39 -19.14 -2.28
C ILE A 171 22.65 -18.32 -2.58
N LYS A 172 23.01 -18.18 -3.87
CA LYS A 172 24.20 -17.42 -4.30
C LYS A 172 24.09 -15.94 -3.91
N PHE A 173 22.90 -15.35 -4.08
CA PHE A 173 22.61 -13.96 -3.74
C PHE A 173 22.78 -13.69 -2.24
N LEU A 174 22.16 -14.51 -1.39
CA LEU A 174 22.28 -14.39 0.07
C LEU A 174 23.72 -14.60 0.56
N ALA A 175 24.44 -15.57 -0.04
CA ALA A 175 25.85 -15.78 0.27
C ALA A 175 26.71 -14.54 -0.06
N ASN A 176 26.47 -13.91 -1.21
CA ASN A 176 27.19 -12.70 -1.61
C ASN A 176 26.86 -11.49 -0.72
N LEU A 177 25.60 -11.33 -0.30
CA LEU A 177 25.20 -10.29 0.64
C LEU A 177 25.92 -10.44 1.99
N ASN A 178 25.97 -11.65 2.53
CA ASN A 178 26.63 -11.91 3.81
C ASN A 178 28.17 -11.82 3.72
N LYS A 179 28.76 -12.13 2.56
CA LYS A 179 30.21 -11.96 2.34
C LYS A 179 30.62 -10.49 2.35
N LYS A 180 29.86 -9.62 1.69
CA LYS A 180 30.11 -8.17 1.70
C LYS A 180 30.10 -7.61 3.12
N GLN A 181 29.11 -8.00 3.93
CA GLN A 181 29.06 -7.60 5.35
C GLN A 181 30.33 -7.98 6.12
N LYS A 182 30.80 -9.23 5.99
CA LYS A 182 32.02 -9.66 6.69
C LYS A 182 33.28 -8.95 6.21
N GLN A 183 33.35 -8.54 4.95
CA GLN A 183 34.50 -7.77 4.45
C GLN A 183 34.49 -6.34 4.99
N ASP A 184 33.30 -5.75 5.12
CA ASP A 184 33.14 -4.37 5.59
C ASP A 184 33.19 -4.26 7.13
N GLU A 185 32.94 -5.35 7.88
CA GLU A 185 33.11 -5.42 9.35
C GLU A 185 34.57 -5.59 9.78
N ASN A 186 35.44 -6.09 8.88
CA ASN A 186 36.86 -6.33 9.16
C ASN A 186 37.78 -5.17 8.71
N ASN A 187 37.20 -4.08 8.17
CA ASN A 187 37.86 -2.83 7.80
C ASN A 187 37.41 -1.70 8.74
#